data_AF-A0A1F2XRG9-F1
#
_entry.id   AF-A0A1F2XRG9-F1
#
_cell.length_a   1.000
_cell.length_b   1.000
_cell.length_c   1.000
_cell.angle_alpha   90.00
_cell.angle_beta   90.00
_cell.angle_gamma   90.00
#
_symmetry.space_group_name_H-M   'P 1'
#
loop_
_entity.id
_entity.type
_entity.pdbx_description
1 polymer ?
#
loop_
_entity_poly.entity_id
_entity_poly.type
_entity_poly.pdbx_seq_one_letter_code
_entity_poly.pdbx_strand_id
1 'polypeptide(L)'
;MRALVFSICSVAVAAVLAGAAGAAEPSAGVLSVQGGKGVVMLELRGSVLGLLGSGSIVVVDRTPRDRYVAIVTGRRLTQQRLTPTRMLYRGQGLRFRMLGGGYRIVIRGAGIAVSAVGRGVVSLEGERRFPEDDAGVYSVDGVDCGVEPATCTPLPDEPVRLRLGAPPDEGSARSTGDAR
;
A
#
# COMPACT_ATOMS: atom_id res chain seq x y z
N MET A 1 54.02 10.30 51.40
CA MET A 1 54.62 9.60 50.24
C MET A 1 53.96 8.23 50.17
N ARG A 2 53.17 7.94 49.12
CA ARG A 2 53.55 6.99 48.03
C ARG A 2 53.58 5.54 48.54
N ALA A 3 52.89 4.53 48.02
CA ALA A 3 52.16 4.38 46.76
C ALA A 3 51.41 3.04 46.78
N LEU A 4 50.48 2.89 45.81
CA LEU A 4 50.15 1.66 45.04
C LEU A 4 49.49 0.49 45.80
N VAL A 5 48.17 0.31 45.71
CA VAL A 5 47.42 -0.28 44.57
C VAL A 5 47.80 -1.74 44.34
N PHE A 6 46.87 -2.66 44.60
CA PHE A 6 46.54 -3.73 43.64
C PHE A 6 45.07 -4.13 43.77
N SER A 7 44.35 -3.75 42.72
CA SER A 7 42.95 -4.00 42.43
C SER A 7 42.76 -5.44 41.96
N ILE A 8 41.83 -6.20 42.54
CA ILE A 8 41.34 -7.46 41.96
C ILE A 8 39.81 -7.51 42.04
N CYS A 9 39.24 -7.44 40.84
CA CYS A 9 37.92 -7.84 40.34
C CYS A 9 37.01 -8.65 41.24
N SER A 10 35.74 -8.20 41.35
CA SER A 10 34.53 -9.05 41.28
C SER A 10 33.29 -8.16 41.13
N VAL A 11 32.95 -7.75 39.90
CA VAL A 11 31.62 -7.19 39.60
C VAL A 11 30.78 -8.30 38.99
N ALA A 12 29.91 -8.89 39.81
CA ALA A 12 28.82 -9.73 39.35
C ALA A 12 27.51 -9.00 39.66
N VAL A 13 26.93 -8.34 38.65
CA VAL A 13 25.53 -7.91 38.71
C VAL A 13 24.88 -8.34 37.41
N ALA A 14 23.87 -9.20 37.58
CA ALA A 14 23.11 -9.85 36.53
C ALA A 14 22.45 -8.83 35.59
N ALA A 15 22.72 -8.95 34.29
CA ALA A 15 21.97 -8.25 33.27
C ALA A 15 20.60 -8.91 33.13
N VAL A 16 19.58 -8.33 33.76
CA VAL A 16 18.18 -8.64 33.44
C VAL A 16 17.89 -8.01 32.08
N LEU A 17 17.99 -8.81 31.01
CA LEU A 17 17.46 -8.43 29.70
C LEU A 17 15.93 -8.58 29.76
N ALA A 18 15.25 -7.53 30.18
CA ALA A 18 13.81 -7.40 29.97
C ALA A 18 13.58 -7.26 28.46
N GLY A 19 13.24 -8.39 27.81
CA GLY A 19 12.82 -8.41 26.43
C GLY A 19 11.54 -7.57 26.28
N ALA A 20 11.69 -6.37 25.74
CA ALA A 20 10.56 -5.63 25.21
C ALA A 20 10.09 -6.41 23.97
N ALA A 21 9.15 -7.33 24.16
CA ALA A 21 8.32 -7.85 23.08
C ALA A 21 7.48 -6.67 22.58
N GLY A 22 8.07 -5.86 21.70
CA GLY A 22 7.31 -4.93 20.89
C GLY A 22 6.35 -5.76 20.08
N ALA A 23 5.04 -5.59 20.31
CA ALA A 23 4.02 -6.15 19.45
C ALA A 23 4.42 -5.81 18.01
N ALA A 24 4.67 -6.82 17.19
CA ALA A 24 5.00 -6.61 15.80
C ALA A 24 3.89 -5.75 15.20
N GLU A 25 4.22 -4.52 14.78
CA GLU A 25 3.26 -3.70 14.05
C GLU A 25 2.78 -4.54 12.85
N PRO A 26 1.46 -4.63 12.59
CA PRO A 26 0.96 -5.30 11.41
C PRO A 26 1.71 -4.78 10.18
N SER A 27 2.32 -5.71 9.44
CA SER A 27 3.17 -5.40 8.30
C SER A 27 2.37 -4.60 7.26
N ALA A 28 3.04 -3.68 6.58
CA ALA A 28 2.42 -2.97 5.46
C ALA A 28 2.06 -3.97 4.37
N GLY A 29 0.87 -3.84 3.80
CA GLY A 29 0.48 -4.56 2.60
C GLY A 29 0.95 -3.84 1.34
N VAL A 30 0.87 -4.54 0.22
CA VAL A 30 1.28 -4.08 -1.10
C VAL A 30 0.14 -4.29 -2.08
N LEU A 31 0.08 -3.44 -3.10
CA LEU A 31 -0.82 -3.58 -4.24
C LEU A 31 -0.02 -3.31 -5.50
N SER A 32 -0.15 -4.18 -6.50
CA SER A 32 0.18 -3.89 -7.88
C SER A 32 -1.08 -4.04 -8.73
N VAL A 33 -1.35 -3.08 -9.62
CA VAL A 33 -2.38 -3.15 -10.66
C VAL A 33 -1.72 -2.78 -11.96
N GLN A 34 -1.98 -3.53 -13.03
CA GLN A 34 -1.42 -3.29 -14.36
C GLN A 34 -2.49 -3.42 -15.44
N GLY A 35 -2.46 -2.50 -16.41
CA GLY A 35 -3.35 -2.54 -17.58
C GLY A 35 -4.83 -2.29 -17.26
N GLY A 36 -5.14 -1.77 -16.08
CA GLY A 36 -6.50 -1.70 -15.56
C GLY A 36 -7.44 -0.82 -16.40
N LYS A 37 -8.67 -1.30 -16.56
CA LYS A 37 -9.81 -0.58 -17.13
C LYS A 37 -11.00 -0.73 -16.18
N GLY A 38 -11.54 0.38 -15.70
CA GLY A 38 -12.62 0.39 -14.70
C GLY A 38 -12.31 1.34 -13.55
N VAL A 39 -12.51 0.87 -12.32
CA VAL A 39 -12.39 1.65 -11.08
C VAL A 39 -11.41 0.99 -10.10
N VAL A 40 -10.42 1.78 -9.67
CA VAL A 40 -9.53 1.42 -8.55
C VAL A 40 -9.71 2.47 -7.46
N MET A 41 -10.19 2.04 -6.30
CA MET A 41 -10.33 2.89 -5.11
C MET A 41 -9.36 2.44 -4.03
N LEU A 42 -8.52 3.36 -3.57
CA LEU A 42 -7.61 3.13 -2.45
C LEU A 42 -8.04 4.00 -1.27
N GLU A 43 -8.04 3.41 -0.08
CA GLU A 43 -8.22 4.11 1.19
C GLU A 43 -7.15 3.60 2.16
N LEU A 44 -6.02 4.29 2.21
CA LEU A 44 -4.83 3.80 2.90
C LEU A 44 -3.98 4.91 3.52
N ARG A 45 -3.14 4.51 4.48
CA ARG A 45 -1.97 5.26 4.93
C ARG A 45 -0.71 4.62 4.37
N GLY A 46 0.10 5.37 3.65
CA GLY A 46 1.28 4.85 2.97
C GLY A 46 1.62 5.59 1.69
N SER A 47 2.24 4.89 0.74
CA SER A 47 2.68 5.44 -0.53
C SER A 47 1.90 4.85 -1.69
N VAL A 48 1.57 5.67 -2.67
CA VAL A 48 0.91 5.30 -3.92
C VAL A 48 1.63 5.96 -5.08
N LEU A 49 1.99 5.16 -6.07
CA LEU A 49 2.46 5.59 -7.38
C LEU A 49 1.48 5.08 -8.41
N GLY A 50 1.26 5.85 -9.48
CA GLY A 50 0.50 5.32 -10.59
C GLY A 50 0.52 6.14 -11.86
N LEU A 51 0.02 5.49 -12.89
CA LEU A 51 -0.24 5.99 -14.22
C LEU A 51 -1.70 5.73 -14.55
N LEU A 52 -2.34 6.70 -15.18
CA LEU A 52 -3.66 6.55 -15.79
C LEU A 52 -3.57 6.99 -17.25
N GLY A 53 -3.75 6.05 -18.18
CA GLY A 53 -3.75 6.31 -19.61
C GLY A 53 -4.76 7.39 -20.01
N SER A 54 -6.01 7.25 -19.57
CA SER A 54 -7.02 8.31 -19.70
C SER A 54 -8.12 8.15 -18.67
N GLY A 55 -8.68 9.27 -18.18
CA GLY A 55 -9.81 9.26 -17.26
C GLY A 55 -9.73 10.33 -16.18
N SER A 56 -10.11 9.96 -14.96
CA SER A 56 -10.14 10.86 -13.81
C SER A 56 -9.58 10.25 -12.53
N ILE A 57 -9.02 11.10 -11.68
CA ILE A 57 -8.54 10.76 -10.34
C ILE A 57 -9.18 11.72 -9.37
N VAL A 58 -9.88 11.22 -8.36
CA VAL A 58 -10.32 12.00 -7.21
C VAL A 58 -9.41 11.67 -6.04
N VAL A 59 -8.79 12.69 -5.46
CA VAL A 59 -7.92 12.57 -4.29
C VAL A 59 -8.57 13.30 -3.13
N VAL A 60 -8.73 12.62 -2.00
CA VAL A 60 -9.09 13.20 -0.71
C VAL A 60 -7.91 13.01 0.24
N ASP A 61 -7.31 14.12 0.65
CA ASP A 61 -6.31 14.14 1.72
C ASP A 61 -7.01 14.02 3.09
N ARG A 62 -6.70 12.95 3.82
CA ARG A 62 -7.25 12.69 5.15
C ARG A 62 -6.33 13.15 6.27
N THR A 63 -5.12 13.58 5.94
CA THR A 63 -4.14 14.10 6.88
C THR A 63 -3.58 15.45 6.41
N PRO A 64 -4.43 16.44 6.04
CA PRO A 64 -4.02 17.67 5.34
C PRO A 64 -3.12 18.63 6.14
N ARG A 65 -2.78 18.28 7.38
CA ARG A 65 -1.90 19.05 8.27
C ARG A 65 -0.49 18.45 8.36
N ASP A 66 -0.23 17.36 7.65
CA ASP A 66 1.10 16.77 7.57
C ASP A 66 1.92 17.41 6.42
N ARG A 67 3.11 16.85 6.16
CA ARG A 67 4.03 17.34 5.12
C ARG A 67 3.82 16.68 3.75
N TYR A 68 2.89 15.74 3.63
CA TYR A 68 2.72 14.89 2.46
C TYR A 68 1.72 15.53 1.49
N VAL A 69 2.11 15.60 0.21
CA VAL A 69 1.32 16.27 -0.81
C VAL A 69 1.14 15.34 -2.00
N ALA A 70 -0.09 15.27 -2.50
CA ALA A 70 -0.42 14.60 -3.74
C ALA A 70 0.11 15.40 -4.95
N ILE A 71 0.88 14.74 -5.81
CA ILE A 71 1.40 15.34 -7.04
C ILE A 71 0.82 14.60 -8.21
N VAL A 72 0.16 15.32 -9.12
CA VAL A 72 -0.46 14.78 -10.34
C VAL A 72 -0.02 15.62 -11.54
N THR A 73 0.53 14.96 -12.56
CA THR A 73 0.94 15.56 -13.82
C THR A 73 0.36 14.79 -15.00
N GLY A 74 0.30 15.37 -16.18
CA GLY A 74 -0.21 14.68 -17.37
C GLY A 74 -0.54 15.63 -18.52
N ARG A 75 -1.00 15.05 -19.63
CA ARG A 75 -1.44 15.79 -20.81
C ARG A 75 -2.90 16.17 -20.65
N ARG A 76 -3.27 17.36 -21.15
CA ARG A 76 -4.65 17.90 -21.06
C ARG A 76 -5.17 17.86 -19.62
N LEU A 77 -4.27 18.06 -18.66
CA LEU A 77 -4.57 17.98 -17.25
C LEU A 77 -5.47 19.15 -16.87
N THR A 78 -6.64 18.83 -16.35
CA THR A 78 -7.53 19.78 -15.67
C THR A 78 -7.55 19.42 -14.20
N GLN A 79 -7.49 20.43 -13.34
CA GLN A 79 -7.53 20.28 -11.89
C GLN A 79 -8.69 21.10 -11.35
N GLN A 80 -9.56 20.48 -10.58
CA GLN A 80 -10.69 21.12 -9.94
C GLN A 80 -10.64 20.84 -8.44
N ARG A 81 -10.59 21.90 -7.64
CA ARG A 81 -10.74 21.81 -6.19
C ARG A 81 -12.22 21.70 -5.86
N LEU A 82 -12.62 20.60 -5.23
CA LEU A 82 -14.01 20.34 -4.81
C LEU A 82 -14.23 20.77 -3.35
N THR A 83 -13.24 20.54 -2.49
CA THR A 83 -13.19 21.02 -1.10
C THR A 83 -11.73 21.35 -0.75
N PRO A 84 -11.43 21.93 0.44
CA PRO A 84 -10.04 22.17 0.84
C PRO A 84 -9.13 20.93 0.81
N THR A 85 -9.70 19.74 0.96
CA THR A 85 -8.97 18.46 1.00
C THR A 85 -9.27 17.54 -0.19
N ARG A 86 -10.20 17.92 -1.08
CA ARG A 86 -10.66 17.09 -2.19
C ARG A 86 -10.35 17.74 -3.53
N MET A 87 -9.54 17.05 -4.32
CA MET A 87 -9.12 17.45 -5.65
C MET A 87 -9.62 16.44 -6.68
N LEU A 88 -10.04 16.94 -7.84
CA LEU A 88 -10.41 16.15 -9.01
C LEU A 88 -9.47 16.50 -10.16
N TYR A 89 -8.85 15.47 -10.71
CA TYR A 89 -7.95 15.54 -11.85
C TYR A 89 -8.59 14.82 -13.02
N ARG A 90 -8.53 15.39 -14.22
CA ARG A 90 -8.88 14.70 -15.47
C ARG A 90 -7.83 14.96 -16.53
N GLY A 91 -7.58 13.98 -17.38
CA GLY A 91 -6.65 14.13 -18.51
C GLY A 91 -6.19 12.79 -19.06
N GLN A 92 -5.00 12.81 -19.66
CA GLN A 92 -4.39 11.68 -20.35
C GLN A 92 -2.94 11.49 -19.89
N GLY A 93 -2.51 10.23 -19.77
CA GLY A 93 -1.19 9.86 -19.27
C GLY A 93 -0.91 10.50 -17.91
N LEU A 94 -1.90 10.50 -17.02
CA LEU A 94 -1.79 11.11 -15.71
C LEU A 94 -0.81 10.29 -14.87
N ARG A 95 0.28 10.90 -14.42
CA ARG A 95 1.20 10.31 -13.46
C ARG A 95 0.91 10.93 -12.11
N PHE A 96 0.75 10.08 -11.11
CA PHE A 96 0.47 10.55 -9.76
C PHE A 96 1.36 9.87 -8.74
N ARG A 97 1.73 10.63 -7.71
CA ARG A 97 2.48 10.15 -6.57
C ARG A 97 1.96 10.76 -5.28
N MET A 98 1.82 9.91 -4.28
CA MET A 98 1.54 10.24 -2.88
C MET A 98 2.55 9.43 -2.06
N LEU A 99 3.44 10.09 -1.34
CA LEU A 99 4.57 9.42 -0.68
C LEU A 99 4.49 9.60 0.84
N GLY A 100 3.59 8.86 1.49
CA GLY A 100 3.24 8.99 2.90
C GLY A 100 1.82 9.54 3.09
N GLY A 101 1.44 9.88 4.33
CA GLY A 101 0.12 10.45 4.62
C GLY A 101 -1.04 9.46 4.54
N GLY A 102 -2.26 9.95 4.72
CA GLY A 102 -3.50 9.19 4.59
C GLY A 102 -4.36 9.73 3.46
N TYR A 103 -4.71 8.88 2.50
CA TYR A 103 -5.48 9.29 1.32
C TYR A 103 -6.67 8.38 1.08
N ARG A 104 -7.73 8.96 0.49
CA ARG A 104 -8.69 8.23 -0.31
C ARG A 104 -8.54 8.65 -1.76
N ILE A 105 -8.25 7.69 -2.63
CA ILE A 105 -7.99 7.91 -4.05
C ILE A 105 -9.01 7.09 -4.84
N VAL A 106 -9.71 7.71 -5.78
CA VAL A 106 -10.61 7.02 -6.71
C VAL A 106 -10.11 7.28 -8.12
N ILE A 107 -9.66 6.22 -8.79
CA ILE A 107 -9.16 6.25 -10.16
C ILE A 107 -10.22 5.62 -11.03
N ARG A 108 -10.64 6.31 -12.08
CA ARG A 108 -11.60 5.80 -13.07
C ARG A 108 -11.09 6.03 -14.47
N GLY A 109 -11.08 4.99 -15.29
CA GLY A 109 -10.70 5.09 -16.70
C GLY A 109 -9.97 3.85 -17.20
N ALA A 110 -9.05 4.06 -18.15
CA ALA A 110 -8.33 2.99 -18.82
C ALA A 110 -6.82 3.21 -18.81
N GLY A 111 -6.07 2.12 -18.86
CA GLY A 111 -4.61 2.13 -18.73
C GLY A 111 -4.17 2.50 -17.31
N ILE A 112 -4.86 1.94 -16.31
CA ILE A 112 -4.55 2.10 -14.89
C ILE A 112 -3.35 1.20 -14.57
N ALA A 113 -2.26 1.79 -14.12
CA ALA A 113 -1.16 1.09 -13.47
C ALA A 113 -0.92 1.73 -12.11
N VAL A 114 -0.95 0.93 -11.04
CA VAL A 114 -0.85 1.43 -9.66
C VAL A 114 0.05 0.52 -8.85
N SER A 115 0.97 1.13 -8.12
CA SER A 115 1.72 0.46 -7.06
C SER A 115 1.45 1.18 -5.76
N ALA A 116 1.01 0.45 -4.73
CA ALA A 116 0.79 1.01 -3.42
C ALA A 116 1.44 0.16 -2.33
N VAL A 117 1.95 0.81 -1.30
CA VAL A 117 2.49 0.17 -0.10
C VAL A 117 1.93 0.90 1.11
N GLY A 118 1.32 0.17 2.03
CA GLY A 118 0.76 0.77 3.23
C GLY A 118 -0.30 -0.09 3.90
N ARG A 119 -1.10 0.57 4.74
CA ARG A 119 -2.19 -0.08 5.49
C ARG A 119 -3.51 0.55 5.14
N GLY A 120 -4.51 -0.28 4.87
CA GLY A 120 -5.84 0.19 4.53
C GLY A 120 -6.67 -0.81 3.77
N VAL A 121 -7.54 -0.30 2.91
CA VAL A 121 -8.43 -1.10 2.06
C VAL A 121 -8.37 -0.61 0.63
N VAL A 122 -8.51 -1.54 -0.29
CA VAL A 122 -8.63 -1.27 -1.71
C VAL A 122 -9.94 -1.86 -2.22
N SER A 123 -10.54 -1.21 -3.21
CA SER A 123 -11.68 -1.72 -3.96
C SER A 123 -11.30 -1.74 -5.43
N LEU A 124 -11.53 -2.87 -6.08
CA LEU A 124 -11.21 -3.10 -7.47
C LEU A 124 -12.47 -3.50 -8.22
N GLU A 125 -12.67 -2.93 -9.40
CA GLU A 125 -13.79 -3.21 -10.30
C GLU A 125 -13.30 -2.99 -11.74
N GLY A 126 -13.28 -4.07 -12.51
CA GLY A 126 -12.91 -4.10 -13.91
C GLY A 126 -14.12 -3.82 -14.81
N GLU A 127 -13.89 -3.12 -15.91
CA GLU A 127 -14.93 -2.80 -16.89
C GLU A 127 -14.65 -3.51 -18.21
N ARG A 128 -15.15 -4.74 -18.33
CA ARG A 128 -15.15 -5.50 -19.60
C ARG A 128 -16.32 -5.08 -20.47
N ARG A 129 -16.08 -4.86 -21.76
CA ARG A 129 -17.16 -4.55 -22.71
C ARG A 129 -17.68 -5.83 -23.36
N PHE A 130 -16.79 -6.80 -23.56
CA PHE A 130 -17.09 -8.14 -24.06
C PHE A 130 -16.44 -9.21 -23.17
N PRO A 131 -16.96 -10.45 -23.15
CA PRO A 131 -16.42 -11.54 -22.32
C PRO A 131 -14.92 -11.82 -22.52
N GLU A 132 -14.43 -11.62 -23.74
CA GLU A 132 -13.04 -11.80 -24.16
C GLU A 132 -12.11 -10.62 -23.85
N ASP A 133 -12.65 -9.47 -23.42
CA ASP A 133 -11.83 -8.30 -23.07
C ASP A 133 -11.05 -8.55 -21.79
N ASP A 134 -9.79 -8.10 -21.77
CA ASP A 134 -9.01 -8.00 -20.54
C ASP A 134 -9.31 -6.66 -19.84
N ALA A 135 -9.72 -6.73 -18.57
CA ALA A 135 -9.90 -5.54 -17.72
C ALA A 135 -8.60 -5.11 -17.02
N GLY A 136 -7.53 -5.90 -17.15
CA GLY A 136 -6.24 -5.76 -16.45
C GLY A 136 -6.10 -6.74 -15.30
N VAL A 137 -4.95 -6.70 -14.63
CA VAL A 137 -4.59 -7.63 -13.56
C VAL A 137 -4.15 -6.90 -12.29
N TYR A 138 -4.20 -7.58 -11.16
CA TYR A 138 -3.74 -7.07 -9.87
C TYR A 138 -3.06 -8.15 -9.01
N SER A 139 -2.29 -7.72 -8.02
CA SER A 139 -1.76 -8.55 -6.94
C SER A 139 -1.74 -7.76 -5.62
N VAL A 140 -1.97 -8.46 -4.51
CA VAL A 140 -1.78 -7.94 -3.15
C VAL A 140 -0.68 -8.68 -2.36
N ASP A 141 0.00 -9.61 -3.03
CA ASP A 141 0.95 -10.56 -2.42
C ASP A 141 2.42 -10.21 -2.72
N GLY A 142 2.66 -9.03 -3.30
CA GLY A 142 4.00 -8.50 -3.58
C GLY A 142 4.54 -8.78 -4.97
N VAL A 143 3.77 -9.47 -5.81
CA VAL A 143 4.07 -9.62 -7.23
C VAL A 143 3.92 -8.27 -7.94
N ASP A 144 4.90 -7.90 -8.76
CA ASP A 144 4.78 -6.75 -9.66
C ASP A 144 4.15 -7.16 -10.98
N CYS A 145 2.86 -6.85 -11.14
CA CYS A 145 2.11 -7.14 -12.36
C CYS A 145 2.63 -6.39 -13.60
N GLY A 146 3.45 -5.35 -13.43
CA GLY A 146 4.15 -4.70 -14.55
C GLY A 146 5.28 -5.55 -15.13
N VAL A 147 5.81 -6.49 -14.35
CA VAL A 147 6.94 -7.37 -14.73
C VAL A 147 6.44 -8.79 -15.02
N GLU A 148 5.59 -9.35 -14.15
CA GLU A 148 5.13 -10.74 -14.22
C GLU A 148 3.59 -10.84 -14.29
N PRO A 149 2.93 -10.21 -15.27
CA PRO A 149 1.47 -10.11 -15.33
C PRO A 149 0.75 -11.46 -15.36
N ALA A 150 1.37 -12.49 -15.91
CA ALA A 150 0.81 -13.84 -16.00
C ALA A 150 0.64 -14.53 -14.64
N THR A 151 1.29 -14.04 -13.59
CA THR A 151 1.17 -14.54 -12.21
C THR A 151 0.17 -13.74 -11.38
N CYS A 152 -0.37 -12.65 -11.93
CA CYS A 152 -1.34 -11.80 -11.28
C CYS A 152 -2.78 -12.28 -11.49
N THR A 153 -3.68 -11.80 -10.64
CA THR A 153 -5.11 -12.12 -10.70
C THR A 153 -5.83 -11.15 -11.64
N PRO A 154 -6.73 -11.60 -12.52
CA PRO A 154 -7.58 -10.71 -13.31
C PRO A 154 -8.39 -9.75 -12.44
N LEU A 155 -8.58 -8.51 -12.90
CA LEU A 155 -9.47 -7.56 -12.24
C LEU A 155 -10.91 -8.09 -12.22
N PRO A 156 -11.61 -8.00 -11.07
CA PRO A 156 -12.95 -8.56 -10.93
C PRO A 156 -13.99 -7.68 -11.60
N ASP A 157 -14.99 -8.26 -12.28
CA ASP A 157 -16.07 -7.46 -12.90
C ASP A 157 -16.97 -6.76 -11.89
N GLU A 158 -17.16 -7.41 -10.75
CA GLU A 158 -17.94 -6.86 -9.64
C GLU A 158 -17.00 -6.23 -8.61
N PRO A 159 -17.43 -5.18 -7.89
CA PRO A 159 -16.60 -4.53 -6.89
C PRO A 159 -16.14 -5.48 -5.78
N VAL A 160 -14.83 -5.77 -5.72
CA VAL A 160 -14.21 -6.56 -4.63
C VAL A 160 -13.42 -5.64 -3.72
N ARG A 161 -13.57 -5.82 -2.40
CA ARG A 161 -12.80 -5.09 -1.38
C ARG A 161 -11.75 -5.99 -0.74
N LEU A 162 -10.50 -5.54 -0.73
CA LEU A 162 -9.35 -6.24 -0.17
C LEU A 162 -8.69 -5.39 0.93
N ARG A 163 -8.08 -6.04 1.91
CA ARG A 163 -7.29 -5.36 2.95
C ARG A 163 -5.82 -5.33 2.54
N LEU A 164 -5.17 -4.19 2.77
CA LEU A 164 -3.72 -4.05 2.68
C LEU A 164 -3.16 -3.96 4.09
N GLY A 165 -2.24 -4.86 4.43
CA GLY A 165 -1.62 -4.94 5.75
C GLY A 165 -2.57 -5.57 6.77
N ALA A 166 -2.49 -6.89 6.88
CA ALA A 166 -3.12 -7.71 7.90
C ALA A 166 -2.00 -8.52 8.61
N PRO A 167 -2.17 -8.89 9.89
CA PRO A 167 -1.11 -9.58 10.64
C PRO A 167 -0.72 -10.90 9.97
N PRO A 168 0.53 -11.37 10.13
CA PRO A 168 0.94 -12.68 9.65
C PRO A 168 0.01 -13.75 10.22
N ASP A 169 -0.41 -14.69 9.38
CA ASP A 169 -1.22 -15.84 9.81
C ASP A 169 -0.42 -16.68 10.83
N GLU A 170 -0.68 -16.49 12.12
CA GLU A 170 -0.37 -17.48 13.16
C GLU A 170 -1.38 -18.64 13.08
N GLY A 171 -1.37 -19.37 11.96
CA GLY A 171 -2.24 -20.53 11.73
C GLY A 171 -1.52 -21.84 11.49
N SER A 172 -0.22 -21.82 11.17
CA SER A 172 0.52 -23.00 10.71
C SER A 172 1.61 -23.47 11.70
N ALA A 173 1.40 -23.30 13.02
CA ALA A 173 2.35 -23.72 14.05
C ALA A 173 1.72 -24.47 15.24
N ARG A 174 0.59 -25.18 15.05
CA ARG A 174 0.11 -26.17 16.03
C ARG A 174 -0.37 -27.44 15.34
N SER A 175 0.57 -28.29 14.98
CA SER A 175 0.31 -29.70 14.66
C SER A 175 1.62 -30.48 14.74
N THR A 176 2.06 -30.78 15.96
CA THR A 176 2.53 -32.11 16.41
C THR A 176 3.28 -31.96 17.72
N GLY A 177 2.72 -32.52 18.78
CA GLY A 177 3.40 -32.65 20.07
C GLY A 177 2.41 -32.60 21.22
N ASP A 178 1.69 -33.68 21.45
CA ASP A 178 1.79 -34.30 22.77
C ASP A 178 1.32 -35.74 22.77
N ALA A 179 2.25 -36.59 23.20
CA ALA A 179 2.09 -37.99 23.44
C ALA A 179 1.27 -38.23 24.72
N ARG A 180 0.43 -39.26 24.69
CA ARG A 180 0.17 -40.13 25.85
C ARG A 180 0.08 -41.57 25.38
#